data_AF-A0A074ZXE5-F1
#
_entry.id   AF-A0A074ZXE5-F1
#
_cell.length_a   1.000
_cell.length_b   1.000
_cell.length_c   1.000
_cell.angle_alpha   90.00
_cell.angle_beta   90.00
_cell.angle_gamma   90.00
#
_symmetry.space_group_name_H-M   'P 1'
#
loop_
_entity.id
_entity.type
_entity.pdbx_description
1 polymer ?
#
loop_
_entity_poly.entity_id
_entity_poly.type
_entity_poly.pdbx_seq_one_letter_code
_entity_poly.pdbx_strand_id
1 'polypeptide(L)'
;MLDPLSTECKQTPPTFPSFANMFTHVLSTLACDQHVKGGSGGSGSVSNSHGTHNESVDSVYGELSLTSSLNLFPELAHIPRTTILYMDFMLPTSTPSVRLSAFGGQDGWFGVYRTDMKQGVLLQKLEFSHDSAITSVRLFTPCPGLTGDPCSNDTDRWDLLVCSAFEAAVVYSDIFRNDCLGLSNQLVLPHSTEYDHVNCASVGDFDFDGIPELILGTFGQTLLFYRWKPDAGDNAVSESTKGSYELVAQRSVIGPVHCLSPPLDIVGDGVKSLVILTSRGLHVYRHKVDSVLDLLKKRLSHCVD
;
A
#
# COMPACT_ATOMS: atom_id res chain seq x y z
N MET A 1 2.90 6.00 -22.73
CA MET A 1 1.51 5.75 -22.30
C MET A 1 1.08 4.38 -22.81
N LEU A 2 0.99 3.43 -21.88
CA LEU A 2 1.07 1.96 -22.01
C LEU A 2 0.13 1.32 -23.07
N ASP A 3 0.56 0.22 -23.69
CA ASP A 3 -0.26 -0.61 -24.60
C ASP A 3 -0.46 -2.03 -24.03
N PRO A 4 -1.64 -2.65 -24.21
CA PRO A 4 -1.91 -4.01 -23.75
C PRO A 4 -1.31 -5.06 -24.70
N LEU A 5 -0.77 -6.16 -24.15
CA LEU A 5 -0.47 -7.38 -24.92
C LEU A 5 -1.57 -8.42 -24.71
N SER A 6 -2.25 -8.79 -25.81
CA SER A 6 -3.20 -9.90 -25.82
C SER A 6 -2.46 -11.22 -26.03
N THR A 7 -2.28 -12.00 -24.97
CA THR A 7 -1.98 -13.43 -25.08
C THR A 7 -3.03 -14.21 -24.30
N GLU A 8 -3.95 -14.84 -25.02
CA GLU A 8 -4.92 -15.79 -24.46
C GLU A 8 -4.18 -17.07 -24.07
N CYS A 9 -3.98 -17.29 -22.77
CA CYS A 9 -3.64 -18.59 -22.23
C CYS A 9 -4.78 -19.06 -21.33
N LYS A 10 -5.62 -19.98 -21.83
CA LYS A 10 -6.65 -20.66 -21.04
C LYS A 10 -5.95 -21.63 -20.08
N GLN A 11 -5.79 -21.22 -18.83
CA GLN A 11 -5.55 -22.14 -17.72
C GLN A 11 -6.52 -21.82 -16.58
N THR A 12 -7.24 -22.85 -16.15
CA THR A 12 -8.11 -22.86 -14.98
C THR A 12 -7.32 -22.47 -13.73
N PRO A 13 -7.74 -21.46 -12.95
CA PRO A 13 -6.97 -20.99 -11.80
C PRO A 13 -7.13 -21.93 -10.60
N PRO A 14 -6.06 -22.26 -9.87
CA PRO A 14 -6.17 -22.71 -8.48
C PRO A 14 -6.68 -21.55 -7.63
N THR A 15 -7.62 -21.83 -6.73
CA THR A 15 -8.07 -20.89 -5.70
C THR A 15 -6.95 -20.69 -4.68
N PHE A 16 -6.28 -19.54 -4.76
CA PHE A 16 -5.34 -19.08 -3.74
C PHE A 16 -6.07 -18.17 -2.74
N PRO A 17 -5.95 -18.41 -1.43
CA PRO A 17 -6.42 -17.43 -0.44
C PRO A 17 -5.54 -16.17 -0.52
N SER A 18 -6.20 -15.02 -0.52
CA SER A 18 -5.56 -13.70 -0.42
C SER A 18 -4.70 -13.63 0.84
N PHE A 19 -3.48 -13.08 0.71
CA PHE A 19 -2.55 -12.80 1.83
C PHE A 19 -3.21 -11.97 2.96
N ALA A 20 -4.27 -11.22 2.66
CA ALA A 20 -5.04 -10.47 3.66
C ALA A 20 -5.66 -11.39 4.74
N ASN A 21 -6.12 -12.59 4.36
CA ASN A 21 -6.84 -13.50 5.27
C ASN A 21 -5.96 -14.08 6.38
N MET A 22 -4.63 -14.08 6.21
CA MET A 22 -3.71 -14.67 7.18
C MET A 22 -3.57 -13.81 8.45
N PHE A 23 -3.68 -12.49 8.32
CA PHE A 23 -3.60 -11.57 9.46
C PHE A 23 -4.96 -11.20 10.06
N THR A 24 -6.05 -11.32 9.29
CA THR A 24 -7.40 -11.14 9.83
C THR A 24 -7.69 -12.12 10.96
N HIS A 25 -7.18 -13.36 10.86
CA HIS A 25 -7.34 -14.34 11.94
C HIS A 25 -6.59 -13.96 13.22
N VAL A 26 -5.33 -13.50 13.12
CA VAL A 26 -4.54 -13.05 14.29
C VAL A 26 -5.23 -11.90 15.03
N LEU A 27 -5.84 -10.97 14.30
CA LEU A 27 -6.61 -9.86 14.88
C LEU A 27 -7.99 -10.32 15.42
N SER A 28 -8.63 -11.31 14.80
CA SER A 28 -9.88 -11.88 15.30
C SER A 28 -9.72 -12.65 16.63
N THR A 29 -8.57 -13.30 16.84
CA THR A 29 -8.27 -14.03 18.08
C THR A 29 -8.17 -13.09 19.28
N LEU A 30 -7.77 -11.83 19.07
CA LEU A 30 -7.83 -10.78 20.11
C LEU A 30 -9.26 -10.43 20.55
N ALA A 31 -10.28 -10.73 19.73
CA ALA A 31 -11.67 -10.45 20.04
C ALA A 31 -12.35 -11.58 20.85
N CYS A 32 -11.86 -12.82 20.79
CA CYS A 32 -12.52 -13.97 21.44
C CYS A 32 -12.08 -14.23 22.89
N ASP A 33 -10.94 -13.72 23.35
CA ASP A 33 -10.33 -14.20 24.61
C ASP A 33 -10.74 -13.44 25.89
N GLN A 34 -11.88 -12.74 25.89
CA GLN A 34 -12.44 -12.13 27.11
C GLN A 34 -13.94 -12.37 27.28
N HIS A 35 -14.33 -13.63 27.50
CA HIS A 35 -15.51 -13.94 28.32
C HIS A 35 -15.44 -15.36 28.87
N VAL A 36 -15.21 -15.50 30.18
CA VAL A 36 -15.90 -16.40 31.15
C VAL A 36 -15.04 -16.48 32.41
N LYS A 37 -15.50 -15.83 33.49
CA LYS A 37 -15.14 -16.16 34.87
C LYS A 37 -16.42 -16.36 35.67
N GLY A 38 -16.52 -17.51 36.35
CA GLY A 38 -17.40 -17.69 37.51
C GLY A 38 -18.04 -19.07 37.61
N GLY A 39 -17.56 -19.92 38.54
CA GLY A 39 -18.31 -21.09 39.03
C GLY A 39 -17.43 -22.24 39.52
N SER A 40 -17.41 -22.46 40.83
CA SER A 40 -16.58 -23.43 41.55
C SER A 40 -17.05 -24.89 41.47
N GLY A 41 -16.10 -25.82 41.55
CA GLY A 41 -16.22 -27.05 42.34
C GLY A 41 -16.40 -28.35 41.55
N GLY A 42 -15.56 -29.34 41.86
CA GLY A 42 -15.83 -30.76 41.54
C GLY A 42 -14.65 -31.51 40.94
N SER A 43 -14.02 -32.34 41.78
CA SER A 43 -12.96 -33.29 41.44
C SER A 43 -13.39 -34.31 40.38
N GLY A 44 -12.45 -34.76 39.55
CA GLY A 44 -12.69 -35.80 38.55
C GLY A 44 -11.49 -36.06 37.64
N SER A 45 -10.45 -36.70 38.17
CA SER A 45 -9.36 -37.28 37.39
C SER A 45 -9.87 -38.39 36.46
N VAL A 46 -9.67 -38.26 35.15
CA VAL A 46 -9.58 -39.42 34.24
C VAL A 46 -8.48 -39.16 33.22
N SER A 47 -7.40 -39.92 33.39
CA SER A 47 -6.34 -40.16 32.42
C SER A 47 -6.84 -40.99 31.24
N ASN A 48 -6.50 -40.60 30.01
CA ASN A 48 -6.31 -41.48 28.84
C ASN A 48 -5.47 -40.69 27.82
N SER A 49 -4.15 -40.92 27.73
CA SER A 49 -3.49 -41.93 26.88
C SER A 49 -3.60 -41.63 25.38
N HIS A 50 -2.45 -41.25 24.80
CA HIS A 50 -2.08 -41.19 23.39
C HIS A 50 -3.14 -41.54 22.33
N GLY A 51 -3.46 -40.54 21.51
CA GLY A 51 -3.91 -40.71 20.13
C GLY A 51 -3.28 -39.59 19.31
N THR A 52 -2.20 -39.90 18.60
CA THR A 52 -1.54 -39.05 17.62
C THR A 52 -2.55 -38.56 16.58
N HIS A 53 -2.92 -37.29 16.64
CA HIS A 53 -3.76 -36.65 15.61
C HIS A 53 -2.89 -35.76 14.72
N ASN A 54 -2.46 -36.38 13.62
CA ASN A 54 -2.01 -35.84 12.33
C ASN A 54 -1.61 -34.36 12.24
N GLU A 55 -0.30 -34.12 12.36
CA GLU A 55 0.41 -33.08 11.62
C GLU A 55 0.23 -33.31 10.10
N SER A 56 -0.64 -32.57 9.41
CA SER A 56 -0.66 -32.67 7.93
C SER A 56 -1.17 -31.47 7.12
N VAL A 57 -1.41 -30.28 7.69
CA VAL A 57 -1.64 -29.05 6.87
C VAL A 57 -1.10 -27.77 7.54
N ASP A 58 -1.06 -27.70 8.88
CA ASP A 58 -0.64 -26.49 9.61
C ASP A 58 0.87 -26.21 9.59
N SER A 59 1.70 -27.12 9.06
CA SER A 59 3.16 -26.95 9.04
C SER A 59 3.68 -26.07 7.89
N VAL A 60 2.80 -25.66 6.95
CA VAL A 60 3.19 -24.82 5.80
C VAL A 60 2.90 -23.34 6.04
N TYR A 61 1.90 -23.05 6.88
CA TYR A 61 1.51 -21.70 7.28
C TYR A 61 1.65 -21.59 8.81
N GLY A 62 2.82 -21.13 9.27
CA GLY A 62 3.06 -20.95 10.70
C GLY A 62 2.23 -19.80 11.25
N GLU A 63 1.26 -20.10 12.10
CA GLU A 63 0.60 -19.08 12.90
C GLU A 63 1.57 -18.58 13.98
N LEU A 64 1.80 -17.26 14.02
CA LEU A 64 2.61 -16.65 15.05
C LEU A 64 1.77 -16.47 16.31
N SER A 65 2.30 -16.91 17.46
CA SER A 65 1.70 -16.57 18.75
C SER A 65 1.61 -15.05 18.91
N LEU A 66 0.61 -14.57 19.66
CA LEU A 66 0.44 -13.14 19.92
C LEU A 66 1.70 -12.48 20.51
N THR A 67 2.39 -13.17 21.41
CA THR A 67 3.63 -12.65 22.00
C THR A 67 4.74 -12.54 20.96
N SER A 68 4.87 -13.53 20.07
CA SER A 68 5.84 -13.50 18.98
C SER A 68 5.53 -12.41 17.96
N SER A 69 4.26 -12.22 17.61
CA SER A 69 3.84 -11.18 16.65
C SER A 69 4.07 -9.79 17.21
N LEU A 70 3.74 -9.53 18.47
CA LEU A 70 3.98 -8.23 19.12
C LEU A 70 5.47 -7.93 19.32
N ASN A 71 6.31 -8.95 19.52
CA ASN A 71 7.76 -8.77 19.58
C ASN A 71 8.37 -8.41 18.21
N LEU A 72 7.81 -8.96 17.12
CA LEU A 72 8.27 -8.66 15.75
C LEU A 72 7.66 -7.37 15.20
N PHE A 73 6.43 -7.07 15.61
CA PHE A 73 5.59 -5.95 15.14
C PHE A 73 4.93 -5.24 16.33
N PRO A 74 5.68 -4.42 17.09
CA PRO A 74 5.15 -3.69 18.24
C PRO A 74 4.02 -2.72 17.86
N GLU A 75 3.97 -2.26 16.61
CA GLU A 75 2.87 -1.45 16.09
C GLU A 75 1.50 -2.15 16.19
N LEU A 76 1.45 -3.49 16.13
CA LEU A 76 0.18 -4.24 16.20
C LEU A 76 -0.52 -4.09 17.55
N ALA A 77 0.21 -3.80 18.63
CA ALA A 77 -0.38 -3.53 19.95
C ALA A 77 -1.19 -2.23 20.00
N HIS A 78 -0.97 -1.33 19.04
CA HIS A 78 -1.53 0.01 19.02
C HIS A 78 -2.71 0.17 18.06
N ILE A 79 -3.01 -0.87 17.27
CA ILE A 79 -4.13 -0.92 16.33
C ILE A 79 -5.44 -1.03 17.14
N PRO A 80 -6.46 -0.22 16.83
CA PRO A 80 -7.76 -0.32 17.48
C PRO A 80 -8.42 -1.67 17.20
N ARG A 81 -9.51 -1.98 17.92
CA ARG A 81 -10.27 -3.22 17.75
C ARG A 81 -11.16 -3.18 16.49
N THR A 82 -10.54 -2.95 15.33
CA THR A 82 -11.16 -2.93 14.01
C THR A 82 -10.56 -4.03 13.14
N THR A 83 -11.34 -4.47 12.15
CA THR A 83 -10.86 -5.43 11.14
C THR A 83 -9.96 -4.69 10.17
N ILE A 84 -8.69 -5.06 10.10
CA ILE A 84 -7.75 -4.52 9.11
C ILE A 84 -8.01 -5.16 7.75
N LEU A 85 -8.29 -4.33 6.76
CA LEU A 85 -8.55 -4.72 5.38
C LEU A 85 -7.29 -4.62 4.51
N TYR A 86 -6.42 -3.66 4.82
CA TYR A 86 -5.22 -3.40 4.02
C TYR A 86 -4.02 -3.06 4.90
N MET A 87 -2.84 -3.50 4.46
CA MET A 87 -1.56 -3.20 5.10
C MET A 87 -0.48 -2.92 4.05
N ASP A 88 0.41 -1.99 4.35
CA ASP A 88 1.57 -1.68 3.51
C ASP A 88 2.81 -1.52 4.40
N PHE A 89 3.92 -2.14 3.99
CA PHE A 89 5.17 -2.13 4.73
C PHE A 89 6.29 -1.63 3.84
N MET A 90 7.02 -0.64 4.33
CA MET A 90 8.22 -0.12 3.68
C MET A 90 9.41 -0.28 4.62
N LEU A 91 10.54 -0.72 4.06
CA LEU A 91 11.81 -0.84 4.75
C LEU A 91 12.81 0.11 4.09
N PRO A 92 12.83 1.39 4.51
CA PRO A 92 13.80 2.34 3.98
C PRO A 92 15.22 1.83 4.23
N THR A 93 16.12 2.07 3.28
CA THR A 93 17.54 1.72 3.40
C THR A 93 18.32 2.68 4.30
N SER A 94 17.64 3.58 5.00
CA SER A 94 18.26 4.56 5.90
C SER A 94 18.82 3.89 7.16
N THR A 95 19.79 4.57 7.78
CA THR A 95 20.34 4.21 9.09
C THR A 95 19.83 5.22 10.12
N PRO A 96 19.16 4.82 11.22
CA PRO A 96 18.92 3.46 11.71
C PRO A 96 17.90 2.65 10.89
N SER A 97 17.90 1.32 11.05
CA SER A 97 16.95 0.43 10.36
C SER A 97 15.55 0.66 10.91
N VAL A 98 14.72 1.28 10.10
CA VAL A 98 13.34 1.64 10.42
C VAL A 98 12.41 0.82 9.54
N ARG A 99 11.25 0.45 10.08
CA ARG A 99 10.11 -0.07 9.33
C ARG A 99 8.98 0.94 9.38
N LEU A 100 8.42 1.24 8.22
CA LEU A 100 7.20 2.01 8.09
C LEU A 100 6.06 1.04 7.82
N SER A 101 4.98 1.20 8.56
CA SER A 101 3.82 0.32 8.48
C SER A 101 2.58 1.19 8.38
N ALA A 102 1.75 0.97 7.37
CA ALA A 102 0.45 1.61 7.22
C ALA A 102 -0.66 0.56 7.27
N PHE A 103 -1.76 0.88 7.93
CA PHE A 103 -2.90 -0.01 8.14
C PHE A 103 -4.19 0.72 7.77
N GLY A 104 -5.12 0.02 7.13
CA GLY A 104 -6.47 0.50 6.81
C GLY A 104 -7.53 -0.46 7.34
N GLY A 105 -8.50 0.08 8.06
CA GLY A 105 -9.58 -0.63 8.73
C GLY A 105 -10.91 -0.58 7.99
N GLN A 106 -11.81 -1.50 8.37
CA GLN A 106 -13.16 -1.60 7.82
C GLN A 106 -14.08 -0.44 8.25
N ASP A 107 -13.82 0.16 9.40
CA ASP A 107 -14.57 1.28 9.98
C ASP A 107 -14.09 2.66 9.48
N GLY A 108 -13.18 2.69 8.50
CA GLY A 108 -12.59 3.93 7.98
C GLY A 108 -11.37 4.42 8.75
N TRP A 109 -11.01 3.75 9.85
CA TRP A 109 -9.77 4.03 10.57
C TRP A 109 -8.55 3.68 9.72
N PHE A 110 -7.52 4.50 9.76
CA PHE A 110 -6.19 4.14 9.26
C PHE A 110 -5.09 4.73 10.14
N GLY A 111 -3.97 4.01 10.19
CA GLY A 111 -2.84 4.36 11.03
C GLY A 111 -1.53 4.14 10.32
N VAL A 112 -0.57 5.02 10.57
CA VAL A 112 0.80 4.91 10.10
C VAL A 112 1.75 4.91 11.28
N TYR A 113 2.72 4.00 11.22
CA TYR A 113 3.65 3.73 12.30
C TYR A 113 5.08 3.72 11.75
N ARG A 114 6.00 4.27 12.53
CA ARG A 114 7.45 4.22 12.30
C ARG A 114 8.09 3.45 13.44
N THR A 115 8.68 2.30 13.17
CA THR A 115 9.25 1.40 14.18
C THR A 115 10.76 1.25 13.98
N ASP A 116 11.55 1.38 15.04
CA ASP A 116 12.97 1.00 15.04
C ASP A 116 13.09 -0.52 15.10
N MET A 117 13.64 -1.11 14.03
CA MET A 117 13.78 -2.57 13.90
C MET A 117 14.88 -3.15 14.79
N LYS A 118 15.88 -2.36 15.20
CA LYS A 118 16.96 -2.81 16.08
C LYS A 118 16.52 -2.84 17.53
N GLN A 119 15.80 -1.82 17.97
CA GLN A 119 15.33 -1.70 19.35
C GLN A 119 13.97 -2.37 19.56
N GLY A 120 13.19 -2.60 18.49
CA GLY A 120 11.83 -3.10 18.60
C GLY A 120 10.88 -2.09 19.25
N VAL A 121 11.13 -0.80 19.04
CA VAL A 121 10.38 0.30 19.68
C VAL A 121 9.69 1.14 18.62
N LEU A 122 8.45 1.54 18.91
CA LEU A 122 7.68 2.46 18.07
C LEU A 122 8.21 3.88 18.26
N LEU A 123 8.67 4.51 17.17
CA LEU A 123 9.21 5.86 17.13
C LEU A 123 8.12 6.91 16.93
N GLN A 124 7.23 6.70 15.95
CA GLN A 124 6.12 7.61 15.64
C GLN A 124 4.84 6.83 15.37
N LYS A 125 3.72 7.43 15.75
CA LYS A 125 2.37 6.89 15.61
C LYS A 125 1.45 8.01 15.15
N LEU A 126 0.80 7.82 14.01
CA LEU A 126 -0.16 8.76 13.43
C LEU A 126 -1.44 8.00 13.06
N GLU A 127 -2.60 8.55 13.40
CA GLU A 127 -3.89 7.90 13.19
C GLU A 127 -4.92 8.93 12.73
N PHE A 128 -5.80 8.52 11.82
CA PHE A 128 -6.91 9.33 11.33
C PHE A 128 -8.06 8.41 10.90
N SER A 129 -9.22 8.98 10.59
CA SER A 129 -10.38 8.20 10.14
C SER A 129 -11.09 8.90 9.00
N HIS A 130 -11.49 8.10 8.03
CA HIS A 130 -12.48 8.43 7.02
C HIS A 130 -13.86 7.93 7.46
N ASP A 131 -14.92 8.35 6.76
CA ASP A 131 -16.31 7.95 7.05
C ASP A 131 -16.68 6.60 6.40
N SER A 132 -15.80 6.02 5.59
CA SER A 132 -16.00 4.77 4.86
C SER A 132 -14.81 3.82 4.93
N ALA A 133 -15.06 2.53 4.71
CA ALA A 133 -14.04 1.48 4.77
C ALA A 133 -12.82 1.79 3.91
N ILE A 134 -11.62 1.57 4.47
CA ILE A 134 -10.36 1.78 3.76
C ILE A 134 -10.08 0.58 2.86
N THR A 135 -10.01 0.82 1.56
CA THR A 135 -9.85 -0.22 0.54
C THR A 135 -8.39 -0.44 0.15
N SER A 136 -7.54 0.60 0.28
CA SER A 136 -6.11 0.51 0.00
C SER A 136 -5.35 1.60 0.76
N VAL A 137 -4.18 1.27 1.30
CA VAL A 137 -3.20 2.25 1.80
C VAL A 137 -1.84 2.00 1.14
N ARG A 138 -1.14 3.06 0.75
CA ARG A 138 0.20 2.97 0.14
C ARG A 138 1.14 4.03 0.68
N LEU A 139 2.28 3.59 1.19
CA LEU A 139 3.39 4.46 1.59
C LEU A 139 4.34 4.63 0.41
N PHE A 140 4.72 5.87 0.13
CA PHE A 140 5.67 6.16 -0.94
C PHE A 140 6.45 7.43 -0.66
N THR A 141 7.63 7.51 -1.26
CA THR A 141 8.42 8.73 -1.27
C THR A 141 8.03 9.57 -2.48
N PRO A 142 7.59 10.83 -2.31
CA PRO A 142 7.45 11.76 -3.43
C PRO A 142 8.84 12.05 -4.02
N CYS A 143 8.89 12.54 -5.27
CA CYS A 143 10.13 12.67 -6.04
C CYS A 143 11.30 13.27 -5.23
N PRO A 144 12.52 12.69 -5.30
CA PRO A 144 13.71 13.18 -4.58
C PRO A 144 14.33 14.47 -5.16
N GLY A 145 13.53 15.36 -5.78
CA GLY A 145 14.03 16.57 -6.44
C GLY A 145 13.04 17.74 -6.56
N LEU A 146 11.90 17.70 -5.85
CA LEU A 146 10.95 18.82 -5.82
C LEU A 146 11.41 19.95 -4.88
N THR A 147 12.35 19.67 -3.99
CA THR A 147 13.10 20.69 -3.27
C THR A 147 14.20 21.16 -4.22
N GLY A 148 14.13 22.41 -4.70
CA GLY A 148 15.19 23.04 -5.50
C GLY A 148 16.53 23.23 -4.78
N ASP A 149 16.79 22.43 -3.75
CA ASP A 149 17.99 22.43 -2.95
C ASP A 149 18.73 21.09 -3.14
N PRO A 150 19.81 21.06 -3.94
CA PRO A 150 20.64 19.86 -4.13
C PRO A 150 21.37 19.41 -2.85
N CYS A 151 21.21 20.13 -1.72
CA CYS A 151 21.82 19.84 -0.43
C CYS A 151 20.84 19.31 0.63
N SER A 152 19.52 19.30 0.41
CA SER A 152 18.60 18.67 1.36
C SER A 152 18.45 17.19 1.01
N ASN A 153 19.08 16.33 1.79
CA ASN A 153 18.79 14.89 1.80
C ASN A 153 17.35 14.67 2.30
N ASP A 154 16.34 14.97 1.48
CA ASP A 154 14.90 14.81 1.77
C ASP A 154 14.48 13.33 1.71
N THR A 155 15.42 12.44 2.06
CA THR A 155 15.28 10.98 2.11
C THR A 155 14.31 10.48 3.18
N ASP A 156 13.82 11.38 4.03
CA ASP A 156 12.86 11.08 5.10
C ASP A 156 11.46 11.63 4.83
N ARG A 157 11.20 12.14 3.62
CA ARG A 157 9.86 12.58 3.21
C ARG A 157 9.02 11.39 2.75
N TRP A 158 7.87 11.21 3.39
CA TRP A 158 6.92 10.15 3.06
C TRP A 158 5.52 10.70 2.90
N ASP A 159 4.86 10.25 1.84
CA ASP A 159 3.45 10.52 1.58
C ASP A 159 2.67 9.21 1.73
N LEU A 160 1.39 9.34 2.08
CA LEU A 160 0.46 8.23 2.27
C LEU A 160 -0.73 8.40 1.34
N LEU A 161 -0.91 7.47 0.41
CA LEU A 161 -2.14 7.36 -0.39
C LEU A 161 -3.14 6.48 0.35
N VAL A 162 -4.33 7.03 0.61
CA VAL A 162 -5.46 6.35 1.24
C VAL A 162 -6.62 6.33 0.26
N CYS A 163 -7.14 5.13 0.01
CA CYS A 163 -8.33 4.91 -0.79
C CYS A 163 -9.45 4.39 0.11
N SER A 164 -10.65 4.87 -0.14
CA SER A 164 -11.84 4.54 0.64
C SER A 164 -12.98 4.13 -0.26
N ALA A 165 -13.95 3.41 0.31
CA ALA A 165 -15.05 2.85 -0.47
C ALA A 165 -16.01 3.94 -0.98
N PHE A 166 -16.33 4.96 -0.19
CA PHE A 166 -17.35 5.96 -0.57
C PHE A 166 -16.84 7.39 -0.62
N GLU A 167 -15.57 7.60 -0.26
CA GLU A 167 -14.93 8.90 -0.26
C GLU A 167 -13.90 8.99 -1.39
N ALA A 168 -13.51 10.23 -1.71
CA ALA A 168 -12.45 10.47 -2.66
C ALA A 168 -11.14 9.88 -2.15
N ALA A 169 -10.33 9.34 -3.07
CA ALA A 169 -8.98 8.93 -2.75
C ALA A 169 -8.13 10.16 -2.42
N VAL A 170 -7.26 10.02 -1.44
CA VAL A 170 -6.56 11.13 -0.81
C VAL A 170 -5.08 10.79 -0.61
N VAL A 171 -4.21 11.77 -0.84
CA VAL A 171 -2.80 11.69 -0.47
C VAL A 171 -2.53 12.61 0.72
N TYR A 172 -2.05 12.05 1.81
CA TYR A 172 -1.50 12.80 2.92
C TYR A 172 -0.02 13.05 2.67
N SER A 173 0.36 14.32 2.54
CA SER A 173 1.74 14.69 2.23
C SER A 173 2.56 14.87 3.49
N ASP A 174 3.84 14.48 3.42
CA ASP A 174 4.86 14.77 4.43
C ASP A 174 4.45 14.38 5.86
N ILE A 175 3.99 13.14 6.01
CA ILE A 175 3.30 12.65 7.21
C ILE A 175 4.19 12.64 8.46
N PHE A 176 5.48 12.32 8.33
CA PHE A 176 6.40 12.16 9.48
C PHE A 176 7.18 13.42 9.85
N ARG A 177 7.35 14.38 8.94
CA ARG A 177 8.18 15.58 9.20
C ARG A 177 7.48 16.57 10.11
N ASN A 178 6.17 16.69 9.96
CA ASN A 178 5.34 17.62 10.72
C ASN A 178 4.48 16.91 11.78
N ASP A 179 4.66 15.59 11.95
CA ASP A 179 3.81 14.71 12.79
C ASP A 179 2.31 15.00 12.61
N CYS A 180 1.90 15.30 11.38
CA CYS A 180 0.54 15.71 11.06
C CYS A 180 -0.10 14.71 10.11
N LEU A 181 -1.24 14.17 10.52
CA LEU A 181 -2.10 13.35 9.69
C LEU A 181 -3.52 13.89 9.85
N GLY A 182 -4.00 14.61 8.85
CA GLY A 182 -5.33 15.21 8.89
C GLY A 182 -5.61 16.12 7.71
N LEU A 183 -6.65 16.96 7.85
CA LEU A 183 -7.13 17.80 6.76
C LEU A 183 -6.11 18.85 6.29
N SER A 184 -5.13 19.22 7.13
CA SER A 184 -4.12 20.23 6.81
C SER A 184 -3.09 19.78 5.77
N ASN A 185 -2.80 18.48 5.70
CA ASN A 185 -1.84 17.90 4.76
C ASN A 185 -2.52 16.99 3.72
N GLN A 186 -3.83 17.15 3.56
CA GLN A 186 -4.68 16.34 2.69
C GLN A 186 -4.69 16.88 1.25
N LEU A 187 -4.41 16.01 0.28
CA LEU A 187 -4.55 16.29 -1.14
C LEU A 187 -5.59 15.33 -1.74
N VAL A 188 -6.74 15.86 -2.13
CA VAL A 188 -7.83 15.06 -2.72
C VAL A 188 -7.54 14.78 -4.19
N LEU A 189 -7.60 13.50 -4.60
CA LEU A 189 -7.43 13.10 -5.99
C LEU A 189 -8.70 13.41 -6.80
N PRO A 190 -8.61 14.27 -7.83
CA PRO A 190 -9.78 14.68 -8.59
C PRO A 190 -10.39 13.51 -9.36
N HIS A 191 -11.71 13.52 -9.54
CA HIS A 191 -12.48 12.49 -10.29
C HIS A 191 -12.41 11.06 -9.73
N SER A 192 -11.81 10.85 -8.55
CA SER A 192 -11.67 9.51 -7.95
C SER A 192 -13.00 8.88 -7.54
N THR A 193 -14.05 9.67 -7.34
CA THR A 193 -15.41 9.23 -6.96
C THR A 193 -16.35 9.00 -8.15
N GLU A 194 -15.91 9.29 -9.38
CA GLU A 194 -16.79 9.25 -10.57
C GLU A 194 -16.98 7.84 -11.15
N TYR A 195 -16.11 6.90 -10.78
CA TYR A 195 -15.99 5.59 -11.42
C TYR A 195 -16.28 4.42 -10.47
N ASP A 196 -17.31 4.58 -9.63
CA ASP A 196 -17.60 3.70 -8.48
C ASP A 196 -16.48 3.78 -7.41
N HIS A 197 -16.49 2.87 -6.44
CA HIS A 197 -15.50 2.83 -5.38
C HIS A 197 -14.11 2.38 -5.87
N VAL A 198 -13.07 3.01 -5.30
CA VAL A 198 -11.68 2.62 -5.52
C VAL A 198 -11.41 1.34 -4.75
N ASN A 199 -11.02 0.27 -5.45
CA ASN A 199 -10.80 -1.04 -4.83
C ASN A 199 -9.32 -1.30 -4.52
N CYS A 200 -8.41 -0.78 -5.34
CA CYS A 200 -6.98 -0.95 -5.13
C CYS A 200 -6.19 0.22 -5.71
N ALA A 201 -4.97 0.40 -5.22
CA ALA A 201 -4.05 1.41 -5.73
C ALA A 201 -2.62 0.88 -5.85
N SER A 202 -1.88 1.46 -6.78
CA SER A 202 -0.44 1.28 -6.90
C SER A 202 0.26 2.61 -7.10
N VAL A 203 1.46 2.71 -6.55
CA VAL A 203 2.33 3.88 -6.69
C VAL A 203 3.66 3.44 -7.28
N GLY A 204 4.19 4.25 -8.20
CA GLY A 204 5.54 4.08 -8.72
C GLY A 204 5.71 4.69 -10.09
N ASP A 205 6.93 4.60 -10.62
CA ASP A 205 7.29 5.15 -11.93
C ASP A 205 6.75 4.24 -13.05
N PHE A 206 5.71 4.70 -13.74
CA PHE A 206 5.00 3.97 -14.80
C PHE A 206 5.20 4.56 -16.19
N ASP A 207 5.90 5.69 -16.32
CA ASP A 207 6.29 6.24 -17.62
C ASP A 207 7.81 6.28 -17.85
N PHE A 208 8.57 5.77 -16.87
CA PHE A 208 10.02 5.63 -16.85
C PHE A 208 10.77 6.96 -16.67
N ASP A 209 10.11 8.06 -16.29
CA ASP A 209 10.72 9.38 -16.10
C ASP A 209 11.44 9.55 -14.74
N GLY A 210 11.19 8.66 -13.77
CA GLY A 210 11.76 8.68 -12.43
C GLY A 210 10.87 9.36 -11.37
N ILE A 211 9.70 9.87 -11.75
CA ILE A 211 8.68 10.47 -10.89
C ILE A 211 7.60 9.41 -10.63
N PRO A 212 7.29 9.09 -9.36
CA PRO A 212 6.22 8.16 -9.08
C PRO A 212 4.85 8.73 -9.46
N GLU A 213 4.08 7.95 -10.21
CA GLU A 213 2.66 8.19 -10.48
C GLU A 213 1.76 7.32 -9.62
N LEU A 214 0.52 7.77 -9.45
CA LEU A 214 -0.51 7.03 -8.72
C LEU A 214 -1.46 6.41 -9.73
N ILE A 215 -1.76 5.13 -9.54
CA ILE A 215 -2.76 4.42 -10.33
C ILE A 215 -3.83 3.90 -9.38
N LEU A 216 -5.08 4.27 -9.64
CA LEU A 216 -6.25 3.74 -8.94
C LEU A 216 -6.99 2.75 -9.84
N GLY A 217 -7.39 1.62 -9.26
CA GLY A 217 -8.26 0.65 -9.89
C GLY A 217 -9.62 0.65 -9.23
N THR A 218 -10.67 0.88 -10.01
CA THR A 218 -12.05 0.96 -9.50
C THR A 218 -12.85 -0.29 -9.77
N PHE A 219 -13.90 -0.51 -8.97
CA PHE A 219 -14.89 -1.55 -9.24
C PHE A 219 -15.66 -1.27 -10.54
N GLY A 220 -15.85 0.01 -10.87
CA GLY A 220 -16.42 0.50 -12.12
C GLY A 220 -15.56 0.28 -13.38
N GLN A 221 -14.62 -0.67 -13.33
CA GLN A 221 -13.84 -1.14 -14.47
C GLN A 221 -12.99 -0.05 -15.12
N THR A 222 -12.50 0.89 -14.31
CA THR A 222 -11.69 2.01 -14.77
C THR A 222 -10.37 2.08 -14.00
N LEU A 223 -9.31 2.39 -14.73
CA LEU A 223 -8.00 2.77 -14.21
C LEU A 223 -7.84 4.28 -14.33
N LEU A 224 -7.43 4.91 -13.24
CA LEU A 224 -7.18 6.35 -13.16
C LEU A 224 -5.69 6.58 -12.92
N PHE A 225 -5.05 7.38 -13.75
CA PHE A 225 -3.62 7.66 -13.71
C PHE A 225 -3.41 9.12 -13.29
N TYR A 226 -2.71 9.31 -12.17
CA TYR A 226 -2.44 10.61 -11.60
C TYR A 226 -0.95 10.92 -11.64
N ARG A 227 -0.64 12.18 -11.95
CA ARG A 227 0.70 12.73 -11.92
C ARG A 227 0.76 13.93 -10.99
N TRP A 228 1.90 14.07 -10.33
CA TRP A 228 2.19 15.27 -9.55
C TRP A 228 2.43 16.48 -10.47
N LYS A 229 1.71 17.57 -10.19
CA LYS A 229 1.91 18.87 -10.83
C LYS A 229 2.34 19.89 -9.77
N PRO A 230 3.56 20.45 -9.84
CA PRO A 230 3.94 21.55 -8.96
C PRO A 230 3.12 22.80 -9.31
N ASP A 231 2.70 23.56 -8.30
CA ASP A 231 2.00 24.82 -8.54
C ASP A 231 3.00 25.84 -9.11
N ALA A 232 2.66 26.43 -10.26
CA ALA A 232 3.40 27.53 -10.86
C ALA A 232 3.07 28.85 -10.13
N GLY A 233 3.41 28.91 -8.83
CA GLY A 233 3.21 30.09 -7.99
C GLY A 233 4.38 31.06 -8.09
N ASP A 234 4.05 32.31 -8.45
CA ASP A 234 4.91 33.48 -8.62
C ASP A 234 5.76 33.81 -7.36
N ASN A 235 6.85 34.52 -7.58
CA ASN A 235 7.91 34.86 -6.63
C ASN A 235 7.48 35.16 -5.17
N ALA A 236 8.31 34.68 -4.24
CA ALA A 236 8.42 35.07 -2.82
C ALA A 236 7.37 34.50 -1.85
N VAL A 237 7.76 33.43 -1.14
CA VAL A 237 7.95 33.35 0.33
C VAL A 237 7.90 31.87 0.74
N SER A 238 8.88 31.51 1.56
CA SER A 238 9.29 30.17 2.01
C SER A 238 8.18 29.24 2.53
N GLU A 239 8.47 27.94 2.44
CA GLU A 239 7.84 26.82 3.16
C GLU A 239 6.44 26.39 2.71
N SER A 240 6.38 25.56 1.66
CA SER A 240 5.61 24.29 1.62
C SER A 240 5.46 23.81 0.18
N THR A 241 5.47 22.50 0.02
CA THR A 241 5.25 21.72 -1.19
C THR A 241 3.86 21.97 -1.80
N LYS A 242 3.62 23.17 -2.34
CA LYS A 242 2.36 23.51 -3.01
C LYS A 242 2.34 22.91 -4.41
N GLY A 243 1.52 21.88 -4.57
CA GLY A 243 1.22 21.23 -5.82
C GLY A 243 0.04 20.31 -5.63
N SER A 244 -0.43 19.73 -6.73
CA SER A 244 -1.60 18.88 -6.73
C SER A 244 -1.42 17.71 -7.68
N TYR A 245 -2.19 16.64 -7.45
CA TYR A 245 -2.26 15.53 -8.39
C TYR A 245 -3.32 15.81 -9.43
N GLU A 246 -2.95 15.73 -10.72
CA GLU A 246 -3.88 15.84 -11.83
C GLU A 246 -4.15 14.46 -12.45
N LEU A 247 -5.39 14.23 -12.88
CA LEU A 247 -5.76 13.05 -13.64
C LEU A 247 -5.23 13.20 -15.08
N VAL A 248 -4.19 12.44 -15.43
CA VAL A 248 -3.54 12.51 -16.74
C VAL A 248 -4.21 11.59 -17.75
N ALA A 249 -4.66 10.44 -17.30
CA ALA A 249 -5.29 9.46 -18.18
C ALA A 249 -6.31 8.61 -17.43
N GLN A 250 -7.27 8.10 -18.19
CA GLN A 250 -8.21 7.09 -17.74
C GLN A 250 -8.31 5.97 -18.77
N ARG A 251 -8.46 4.73 -18.31
CA ARG A 251 -8.59 3.56 -19.18
C ARG A 251 -9.68 2.63 -18.65
N SER A 252 -10.64 2.29 -19.49
CA SER A 252 -11.58 1.22 -19.18
C SER A 252 -10.89 -0.14 -19.37
N VAL A 253 -11.15 -1.05 -18.44
CA VAL A 253 -10.72 -2.45 -18.48
C VAL A 253 -11.94 -3.36 -18.51
N ILE A 254 -11.72 -4.64 -18.79
CA ILE A 254 -12.80 -5.62 -18.86
C ILE A 254 -12.97 -6.25 -17.47
N GLY A 255 -14.03 -5.85 -16.76
CA GLY A 255 -14.37 -6.33 -15.42
C GLY A 255 -13.77 -5.50 -14.29
N PRO A 256 -14.34 -5.59 -13.06
CA PRO A 256 -13.83 -4.89 -11.89
C PRO A 256 -12.35 -5.15 -11.63
N VAL A 257 -11.61 -4.08 -11.26
CA VAL A 257 -10.18 -4.17 -10.92
C VAL A 257 -10.05 -4.67 -9.48
N HIS A 258 -9.37 -5.80 -9.29
CA HIS A 258 -9.16 -6.40 -7.97
C HIS A 258 -7.80 -6.06 -7.36
N CYS A 259 -6.76 -6.00 -8.17
CA CYS A 259 -5.41 -5.73 -7.69
C CYS A 259 -4.58 -5.05 -8.78
N LEU A 260 -3.73 -4.13 -8.33
CA LEU A 260 -2.69 -3.51 -9.12
C LEU A 260 -1.35 -3.90 -8.51
N SER A 261 -0.43 -4.41 -9.33
CA SER A 261 0.92 -4.67 -8.89
C SER A 261 1.71 -3.36 -8.77
N PRO A 262 2.72 -3.31 -7.88
CA PRO A 262 3.80 -2.36 -8.01
C PRO A 262 4.46 -2.45 -9.41
N PRO A 263 5.25 -1.45 -9.83
CA PRO A 263 6.06 -1.56 -11.04
C PRO A 263 7.03 -2.76 -10.95
N LEU A 264 6.85 -3.75 -11.84
CA LEU A 264 7.59 -5.02 -11.82
C LEU A 264 8.26 -5.27 -13.16
N ASP A 265 9.52 -5.71 -13.14
CA ASP A 265 10.17 -6.25 -14.34
C ASP A 265 9.84 -7.74 -14.47
N ILE A 266 8.80 -8.03 -15.26
CA ILE A 266 8.29 -9.39 -15.46
C ILE A 266 9.17 -10.16 -16.46
N VAL A 267 9.79 -9.44 -17.40
CA VAL A 267 10.52 -10.04 -18.52
C VAL A 267 12.00 -10.20 -18.20
N GLY A 268 12.53 -9.41 -17.27
CA GLY A 268 13.95 -9.35 -16.93
C GLY A 268 14.75 -8.44 -17.86
N ASP A 269 14.11 -7.50 -18.54
CA ASP A 269 14.76 -6.55 -19.47
C ASP A 269 15.07 -5.18 -18.83
N GLY A 270 14.75 -5.01 -17.55
CA GLY A 270 14.89 -3.78 -16.79
C GLY A 270 13.74 -2.79 -16.96
N VAL A 271 12.77 -3.07 -17.85
CA VAL A 271 11.62 -2.20 -18.10
C VAL A 271 10.44 -2.64 -17.26
N LYS A 272 10.03 -1.77 -16.33
CA LYS A 272 8.93 -2.08 -15.42
C LYS A 272 7.59 -2.13 -16.17
N SER A 273 6.77 -3.07 -15.78
CA SER A 273 5.44 -3.32 -16.33
C SER A 273 4.40 -3.22 -15.21
N LEU A 274 3.19 -2.81 -15.58
CA LEU A 274 2.03 -2.78 -14.68
C LEU A 274 1.21 -4.04 -14.90
N VAL A 275 0.96 -4.80 -13.83
CA VAL A 275 0.07 -5.96 -13.84
C VAL A 275 -1.24 -5.61 -13.17
N ILE A 276 -2.33 -5.96 -13.84
CA ILE A 276 -3.69 -5.63 -13.43
C ILE A 276 -4.49 -6.91 -13.37
N LEU A 277 -4.95 -7.26 -12.18
CA LEU A 277 -5.86 -8.38 -11.99
C LEU A 277 -7.29 -7.85 -11.99
N THR A 278 -8.09 -8.32 -12.94
CA THR A 278 -9.53 -8.06 -13.00
C THR A 278 -10.30 -9.35 -12.73
N SER A 279 -11.61 -9.23 -12.52
CA SER A 279 -12.51 -10.40 -12.46
C SER A 279 -12.52 -11.26 -13.73
N ARG A 280 -11.99 -10.75 -14.85
CA ARG A 280 -11.97 -11.44 -16.15
C ARG A 280 -10.60 -12.00 -16.52
N GLY A 281 -9.54 -11.60 -15.83
CA GLY A 281 -8.21 -12.13 -16.08
C GLY A 281 -7.09 -11.21 -15.61
N LEU A 282 -5.88 -11.58 -16.00
CA LEU A 282 -4.67 -10.82 -15.73
C LEU A 282 -4.28 -10.04 -16.99
N HIS A 283 -4.08 -8.73 -16.85
CA HIS A 283 -3.63 -7.85 -17.93
C HIS A 283 -2.23 -7.32 -17.60
N VAL A 284 -1.33 -7.36 -18.59
CA VAL A 284 0.03 -6.81 -18.46
C VAL A 284 0.16 -5.61 -19.40
N TYR A 285 0.43 -4.45 -18.82
CA TYR A 285 0.64 -3.19 -19.51
C TYR A 285 2.13 -2.88 -19.53
N ARG A 286 2.67 -2.68 -20.74
CA ARG A 286 4.09 -2.33 -20.95
C ARG A 286 4.24 -0.93 -21.51
N HIS A 287 5.40 -0.34 -21.27
CA HIS A 287 5.77 0.91 -21.90
C HIS A 287 5.83 0.76 -23.43
N LYS A 288 5.51 1.84 -24.13
CA LYS A 288 5.74 1.93 -25.56
C LYS A 288 7.23 1.95 -25.80
N VAL A 289 7.73 0.99 -26.58
CA VAL A 289 9.16 0.82 -26.84
C VAL A 289 9.80 2.10 -27.37
N ASP A 290 9.13 2.79 -28.31
CA ASP A 290 9.62 4.05 -28.88
C ASP A 290 9.84 5.14 -27.82
N SER A 291 8.90 5.28 -26.87
CA SER A 291 9.01 6.26 -25.78
C SER A 291 10.18 5.95 -24.86
N VAL A 292 10.40 4.68 -24.53
CA VAL A 292 11.53 4.25 -23.70
C VAL A 292 12.85 4.51 -24.42
N LEU A 293 12.94 4.16 -25.71
CA LEU A 293 14.15 4.37 -26.51
C LEU A 293 14.52 5.85 -26.61
N ASP A 294 13.54 6.72 -26.82
CA ASP A 294 13.79 8.16 -26.89
C ASP A 294 14.25 8.74 -25.55
N LEU A 295 13.72 8.23 -24.43
CA LEU A 295 14.17 8.63 -23.10
C LEU A 295 15.58 8.13 -22.80
N LEU A 296 15.90 6.88 -23.17
CA LEU A 296 17.24 6.32 -23.01
C LEU A 296 18.27 7.07 -23.85
N LYS A 297 17.94 7.45 -25.09
CA LYS A 297 18.82 8.29 -25.93
C LYS A 297 19.11 9.63 -25.26
N LYS A 298 18.10 10.30 -24.70
CA LYS A 298 18.26 11.57 -23.97
C LYS A 298 19.17 11.43 -22.73
N ARG A 299 19.00 10.34 -21.97
CA ARG A 299 19.83 10.05 -20.80
C ARG A 299 21.29 9.75 -21.18
N LEU A 300 21.49 8.95 -22.22
CA LEU A 300 22.83 8.63 -22.75
C LEU A 300 23.54 9.87 -23.26
N SER A 301 22.85 10.77 -23.98
CA SER A 301 23.47 12.01 -24.45
C SER A 301 23.95 12.91 -23.31
N HIS A 302 23.29 12.88 -22.14
CA HIS A 302 23.68 13.68 -20.98
C HIS A 302 24.85 13.05 -20.18
N CYS A 303 25.22 11.80 -20.46
CA CYS A 303 26.28 11.10 -19.74
C CYS A 303 27.63 11.09 -20.49
N VAL A 304 27.67 11.62 -21.72
CA VAL A 304 28.85 11.63 -22.59
C VAL A 304 29.59 12.99 -22.55
N ASP A 305 29.04 13.98 -21.85
CA ASP A 305 29.70 15.25 -21.50
C ASP A 305 30.24 15.20 -20.06
#